data_AF-A0A5N6TY69-F1
#
_entry.id   AF-A0A5N6TY69-F1
#
_cell.length_a   1.000
_cell.length_b   1.000
_cell.length_c   1.000
_cell.angle_alpha   90.00
_cell.angle_beta   90.00
_cell.angle_gamma   90.00
#
_symmetry.space_group_name_H-M   'P 1'
#
loop_
_entity.id
_entity.type
_entity.pdbx_description
1 polymer ?
#
loop_
_entity_poly.entity_id
_entity_poly.type
_entity_poly.pdbx_seq_one_letter_code
_entity_poly.pdbx_strand_id
1 'polypeptide(L)'
;MFSQTLRRAAAQTAGAYRSPFAPKYTTPLNWHGLTVGAATKYAQIAGTFGVSAGVFALFFFGEVPRVRNDILRQLPFFDEYFDRTIAPEDNVCIRALDARIIDYSGAMLTLV
;
A
#
# COMPACT_ATOMS: atom_id res chain seq x y z
N MET A 1 -14.40 33.16 41.52
CA MET A 1 -13.49 33.31 40.35
C MET A 1 -13.82 32.42 39.14
N PHE A 2 -14.74 31.44 39.26
CA PHE A 2 -15.14 30.50 38.18
C PHE A 2 -15.87 31.13 36.97
N SER A 3 -16.52 32.28 37.15
CA SER A 3 -17.24 33.00 36.08
C SER A 3 -16.30 33.58 35.01
N GLN A 4 -15.10 34.03 35.41
CA GLN A 4 -14.14 34.63 34.49
C GLN A 4 -13.49 33.60 33.56
N THR A 5 -13.24 32.38 34.07
CA THR A 5 -12.74 31.25 33.28
C THR A 5 -13.76 30.79 32.25
N LEU A 6 -15.04 30.68 32.62
CA LEU A 6 -16.10 30.35 31.66
C LEU A 6 -16.26 31.44 30.59
N ARG A 7 -16.18 32.71 30.97
CA ARG A 7 -16.28 33.82 30.01
C ARG A 7 -15.09 33.87 29.05
N ARG A 8 -13.88 33.58 29.53
CA ARG A 8 -12.69 33.46 28.69
C ARG A 8 -12.76 32.23 27.77
N ALA A 9 -13.20 31.08 28.29
CA ALA A 9 -13.39 29.87 27.48
C ALA A 9 -14.45 30.08 26.39
N ALA A 10 -15.59 30.70 26.74
CA ALA A 10 -16.63 31.04 25.77
C ALA A 10 -16.16 32.07 24.74
N ALA A 11 -15.33 33.04 25.13
CA ALA A 11 -14.70 33.99 24.20
C ALA A 11 -13.62 33.35 23.29
N GLN A 12 -13.04 32.22 23.70
CA GLN A 12 -12.16 31.43 22.83
C GLN A 12 -12.97 30.64 21.79
N THR A 13 -14.18 30.16 22.17
CA THR A 13 -15.11 29.47 21.27
C THR A 13 -15.86 30.42 20.34
N ALA A 14 -16.23 31.61 20.82
CA ALA A 14 -16.83 32.68 20.03
C ALA A 14 -15.74 33.40 19.25
N GLY A 15 -15.40 32.86 18.07
CA GLY A 15 -14.26 33.27 17.26
C GLY A 15 -14.05 34.79 17.11
N ALA A 16 -12.82 35.18 16.77
CA ALA A 16 -12.38 36.57 16.73
C ALA A 16 -13.34 37.50 15.96
N TYR A 17 -13.62 38.68 16.55
CA TYR A 17 -14.41 39.74 15.92
C TYR A 17 -13.84 40.12 14.54
N ARG A 18 -14.70 40.19 13.52
CA ARG A 18 -14.33 40.59 12.16
C ARG A 18 -14.96 41.93 11.82
N SER A 19 -14.15 42.90 11.39
CA SER A 19 -14.64 44.24 11.06
C SER A 19 -15.30 44.28 9.66
N PRO A 20 -16.30 45.14 9.43
CA PRO A 20 -16.97 45.27 8.13
C PRO A 20 -16.12 45.90 7.03
N PHE A 21 -15.09 46.68 7.42
CA PHE A 21 -14.25 47.46 6.50
C PHE A 21 -12.91 46.79 6.20
N ALA A 22 -12.58 45.66 6.84
CA ALA A 22 -11.37 44.91 6.54
C ALA A 22 -11.57 43.96 5.35
N PRO A 23 -10.49 43.59 4.63
CA PRO A 23 -10.58 42.58 3.59
C PRO A 23 -11.12 41.25 4.17
N LYS A 24 -12.08 40.66 3.46
CA LYS A 24 -12.76 39.44 3.89
C LYS A 24 -11.86 38.23 3.61
N TYR A 25 -11.16 37.75 4.64
CA TYR A 25 -10.40 36.50 4.56
C TYR A 25 -11.19 35.34 5.16
N THR A 26 -11.09 34.17 4.53
CA THR A 26 -11.59 32.91 5.08
C THR A 26 -10.40 32.13 5.60
N THR A 27 -10.49 31.60 6.82
CA THR A 27 -9.48 30.69 7.36
C THR A 27 -9.58 29.36 6.63
N PRO A 28 -8.56 28.96 5.83
CA PRO A 28 -8.59 27.68 5.16
C PRO A 28 -8.56 26.55 6.20
N LEU A 29 -9.16 25.41 5.86
CA LEU A 29 -9.08 24.22 6.69
C LEU A 29 -7.60 23.82 6.87
N ASN A 30 -7.17 23.79 8.12
CA ASN A 30 -5.80 23.50 8.49
C ASN A 30 -5.79 22.59 9.73
N TRP A 31 -4.90 21.60 9.73
CA TRP A 31 -4.71 20.69 10.85
C TRP A 31 -3.22 20.65 11.17
N HIS A 32 -2.83 21.14 12.35
CA HIS A 32 -1.42 21.29 12.76
C HIS A 32 -0.50 21.96 11.71
N GLY A 33 -1.02 22.95 10.99
CA GLY A 33 -0.28 23.67 9.94
C GLY A 33 -0.33 23.04 8.55
N LEU A 34 -0.89 21.83 8.40
CA LEU A 34 -1.20 21.24 7.10
C LEU A 34 -2.50 21.83 6.57
N THR A 35 -2.40 22.66 5.55
CA THR A 35 -3.55 23.16 4.78
C THR A 35 -3.90 22.18 3.67
N VAL A 36 -5.15 22.20 3.20
CA VAL A 36 -5.58 21.38 2.05
C VAL A 36 -4.69 21.62 0.82
N GLY A 37 -4.31 22.87 0.57
CA GLY A 37 -3.42 23.23 -0.54
C GLY A 37 -1.97 22.74 -0.38
N ALA A 38 -1.49 22.57 0.84
CA ALA A 38 -0.19 21.94 1.09
C ALA A 38 -0.28 20.43 0.87
N ALA A 39 -1.34 19.80 1.38
CA ALA A 39 -1.57 18.36 1.22
C ALA A 39 -1.67 17.96 -0.26
N THR A 40 -2.38 18.73 -1.10
CA THR A 40 -2.50 18.44 -2.53
C THR A 40 -1.17 18.53 -3.26
N LYS A 41 -0.34 19.53 -2.95
CA LYS A 41 1.01 19.66 -3.53
C LYS A 41 1.90 18.47 -3.15
N TYR A 42 1.90 18.09 -1.87
CA TYR A 42 2.68 16.94 -1.43
C TYR A 42 2.15 15.64 -2.01
N ALA A 43 0.84 15.49 -2.17
CA ALA A 43 0.26 14.31 -2.82
C ALA A 43 0.70 14.19 -4.28
N GLN A 44 0.78 15.30 -5.03
CA GLN A 44 1.29 15.29 -6.40
C GLN A 44 2.75 14.85 -6.46
N ILE A 45 3.60 15.40 -5.59
CA ILE A 45 5.02 15.03 -5.51
C ILE A 45 5.16 13.57 -5.08
N ALA A 46 4.49 13.15 -4.02
CA ALA A 46 4.51 11.78 -3.53
C ALA A 46 3.96 10.80 -4.58
N GLY A 47 3.00 11.22 -5.40
CA GLY A 47 2.46 10.43 -6.49
C GLY A 47 3.52 10.05 -7.53
N THR A 48 4.37 11.00 -7.95
CA THR A 48 5.42 10.71 -8.94
C THR A 48 6.49 9.77 -8.38
N PHE A 49 6.90 9.98 -7.12
CA PHE A 49 7.81 9.06 -6.43
C PHE A 49 7.17 7.70 -6.15
N GLY A 50 5.87 7.65 -5.86
CA GLY A 50 5.13 6.41 -5.65
C GLY A 50 5.06 5.56 -6.90
N VAL A 51 4.84 6.18 -8.07
CA VAL A 51 4.87 5.47 -9.36
C VAL A 51 6.27 4.93 -9.65
N SER A 52 7.33 5.75 -9.52
CA SER A 52 8.69 5.27 -9.79
C SER A 52 9.14 4.18 -8.83
N ALA A 53 8.83 4.30 -7.54
CA ALA A 53 9.10 3.27 -6.54
C ALA A 53 8.27 2.00 -6.79
N GLY A 54 7.01 2.13 -7.21
CA GLY A 54 6.16 1.00 -7.55
C GLY A 54 6.69 0.21 -8.76
N VAL A 55 7.10 0.91 -9.82
CA VAL A 55 7.72 0.28 -10.99
C VAL A 55 9.01 -0.44 -10.58
N PHE A 56 9.89 0.25 -9.84
CA PHE A 56 11.12 -0.37 -9.31
C PHE A 56 10.82 -1.64 -8.50
N ALA A 57 9.85 -1.58 -7.58
CA ALA A 57 9.48 -2.73 -6.75
C ALA A 57 8.93 -3.90 -7.58
N LEU A 58 8.09 -3.63 -8.58
CA LEU A 58 7.55 -4.67 -9.45
C LEU A 58 8.65 -5.41 -10.22
N PHE A 59 9.64 -4.69 -10.76
CA PHE A 59 10.77 -5.32 -11.47
C PHE A 59 11.74 -6.04 -10.52
N PHE A 60 12.01 -5.47 -9.35
CA PHE A 60 12.91 -6.11 -8.37
C PHE A 60 12.31 -7.37 -7.75
N PHE A 61 11.00 -7.36 -7.47
CA PHE A 61 10.28 -8.52 -6.94
C PHE A 61 9.76 -9.47 -8.01
N GLY A 62 10.03 -9.24 -9.29
CA GLY A 62 9.69 -10.16 -10.39
C GLY A 62 10.34 -11.55 -10.27
N GLU A 63 11.38 -11.70 -9.43
CA GLU A 63 11.98 -13.00 -9.11
C GLU A 63 11.12 -13.81 -8.12
N VAL A 64 10.27 -13.15 -7.32
CA VAL A 64 9.37 -13.83 -6.39
C VAL A 64 8.22 -14.45 -7.20
N PRO A 65 8.01 -15.79 -7.16
CA PRO A 65 7.02 -16.47 -8.00
C PRO A 65 5.61 -15.89 -7.86
N ARG A 66 5.26 -15.40 -6.66
CA ARG A 66 3.95 -14.83 -6.37
C ARG A 66 3.70 -13.49 -7.07
N VAL A 67 4.67 -12.57 -7.03
CA VAL A 67 4.55 -11.26 -7.68
C VAL A 67 4.53 -11.41 -9.20
N ARG A 68 5.36 -12.32 -9.72
CA ARG A 68 5.44 -12.60 -11.15
C ARG A 68 4.12 -13.13 -11.72
N ASN A 69 3.59 -14.20 -11.12
CA ASN A 69 2.39 -14.87 -11.65
C ASN A 69 1.10 -14.08 -11.36
N ASP A 70 1.00 -13.42 -10.20
CA ASP A 70 -0.25 -12.75 -9.81
C ASP A 70 -0.38 -11.33 -10.39
N ILE A 71 0.74 -10.63 -10.65
CA ILE A 71 0.73 -9.21 -11.06
C ILE A 71 1.34 -9.01 -12.45
N LEU A 72 2.57 -9.48 -12.68
CA LEU A 72 3.29 -9.18 -13.93
C LEU A 72 2.73 -9.93 -15.15
N ARG A 73 2.29 -11.19 -14.98
CA ARG A 73 1.69 -11.99 -16.07
C ARG A 73 0.27 -11.55 -16.45
N GLN A 74 -0.41 -10.78 -15.60
CA GLN A 74 -1.74 -10.23 -15.90
C GLN A 74 -1.68 -9.05 -16.88
N LEU A 75 -0.50 -8.44 -17.06
CA LEU A 75 -0.32 -7.34 -18.00
C LEU A 75 -0.24 -7.89 -19.43
N PRO A 76 -1.01 -7.32 -20.38
CA PRO A 76 -0.82 -7.66 -21.79
C PRO A 76 0.64 -7.35 -22.15
N PHE A 77 1.27 -8.19 -22.97
CA PHE A 77 2.68 -8.16 -23.39
C PHE A 77 3.73 -8.78 -22.45
N PHE A 78 3.47 -8.95 -21.15
CA PHE A 78 4.47 -9.47 -20.20
C PHE A 78 4.33 -10.97 -19.87
N ASP A 79 3.25 -11.62 -20.32
CA ASP A 79 2.97 -13.03 -19.98
C ASP A 79 4.06 -14.00 -20.43
N GLU A 80 4.45 -13.94 -21.71
CA GLU A 80 5.45 -14.85 -22.29
C GLU A 80 6.87 -14.57 -21.78
N TYR A 81 7.22 -13.30 -21.53
CA TYR A 81 8.56 -12.92 -21.04
C TYR A 81 8.83 -13.41 -19.62
N PHE A 82 7.79 -13.43 -18.78
CA PHE A 82 7.89 -13.89 -17.40
C PHE A 82 7.49 -15.36 -17.23
N ASP A 83 7.28 -16.07 -18.34
CA ASP A 83 7.01 -17.50 -18.30
C ASP A 83 8.27 -18.30 -17.96
N ARG A 84 8.30 -18.87 -16.76
CA ARG A 84 9.30 -19.86 -16.35
C ARG A 84 8.68 -21.24 -16.22
N THR A 85 7.84 -21.60 -17.20
CA THR A 85 7.30 -22.96 -17.30
C THR A 85 8.45 -23.92 -17.55
N ILE A 86 8.63 -24.84 -16.60
CA ILE A 86 9.53 -25.98 -16.75
C ILE A 86 8.78 -27.02 -17.57
N ALA A 87 9.44 -27.57 -18.59
CA ALA A 87 8.84 -28.60 -19.42
C ALA A 87 8.33 -29.75 -18.54
N PRO A 88 7.12 -30.29 -18.78
CA PRO A 88 6.52 -31.33 -17.94
C PRO A 88 7.45 -32.52 -17.66
N GLU A 89 8.29 -32.84 -18.63
CA GLU A 89 9.32 -33.87 -18.62
C GLU A 89 10.53 -33.57 -17.73
N ASP A 90 10.85 -32.31 -17.42
CA ASP A 90 11.99 -31.97 -16.54
C ASP A 90 11.58 -32.01 -15.05
N ASN A 91 10.29 -32.23 -14.78
CA ASN A 91 9.73 -32.32 -13.43
C ASN A 91 9.93 -33.72 -12.82
N VAL A 92 10.74 -34.59 -13.45
CA VAL A 92 10.93 -36.00 -13.06
C VAL A 92 11.30 -36.13 -11.59
N CYS A 93 12.17 -35.23 -11.10
CA CYS A 93 12.62 -35.22 -9.72
C CYS A 93 11.47 -34.94 -8.74
N ILE A 94 10.60 -33.97 -9.01
CA ILE A 94 9.58 -33.53 -8.07
C ILE A 94 8.40 -34.50 -7.99
N ARG A 95 8.00 -35.10 -9.12
CA ARG A 95 6.95 -36.14 -9.13
C ARG A 95 7.43 -37.46 -8.53
N ALA A 96 8.70 -37.81 -8.73
CA ALA A 96 9.29 -39.00 -8.10
C ALA A 96 9.44 -38.82 -6.57
N LEU A 97 9.72 -37.61 -6.09
CA LEU A 97 9.84 -37.31 -4.66
C LEU A 97 8.47 -37.27 -3.96
N ASP A 98 7.45 -36.70 -4.62
CA ASP A 98 6.08 -36.67 -4.11
C ASP A 98 5.46 -38.09 -4.04
N ALA A 99 5.69 -38.91 -5.08
CA ALA A 99 5.31 -40.32 -5.06
C ALA A 99 6.03 -41.11 -3.95
N ARG A 100 7.34 -40.87 -3.75
CA ARG A 100 8.10 -41.51 -2.65
C ARG A 100 7.60 -41.09 -1.28
N ILE A 101 7.29 -39.81 -1.06
CA ILE A 101 6.80 -39.32 0.24
C ILE A 101 5.44 -39.93 0.58
N ILE A 102 4.53 -40.06 -0.40
CA ILE A 102 3.23 -40.71 -0.21
C ILE A 102 3.41 -42.20 0.14
N ASP A 103 4.30 -42.91 -0.55
CA ASP A 103 4.62 -44.31 -0.23
C ASP A 103 5.24 -44.48 1.16
N TYR A 104 6.14 -43.59 1.60
CA TYR A 104 6.72 -43.61 2.95
C TYR A 104 5.68 -43.27 4.04
N SER A 105 4.76 -42.33 3.78
CA SER A 105 3.69 -41.95 4.72
C SER A 105 2.67 -43.08 4.90
N GLY A 106 2.27 -43.77 3.82
CA GLY A 106 1.38 -44.93 3.88
C GLY A 106 2.01 -46.15 4.57
N ALA A 107 3.32 -46.38 4.38
CA ALA A 107 4.03 -47.46 5.05
C ALA A 107 4.25 -47.22 6.56
N MET A 108 4.40 -45.96 6.99
CA MET A 108 4.51 -45.63 8.42
C MET A 108 3.16 -45.74 9.15
N LEU A 109 2.05 -45.43 8.48
CA LEU A 109 0.70 -45.47 9.05
C LEU A 109 0.11 -46.89 9.18
N THR A 110 0.72 -47.88 8.52
CA THR A 110 0.36 -49.30 8.61
C THR A 110 1.23 -50.09 9.61
N LEU A 111 2.23 -49.44 10.21
CA LEU A 111 3.18 -50.02 11.18
C LEU A 111 2.93 -49.57 12.63
N VAL A 112 1.81 -48.87 12.89
CA VAL A 112 1.27 -48.49 14.22
C VAL A 112 -0.09 -49.15 14.41
#